data_AF-A4S1K3-F1
#
_entry.id   AF-A4S1K3-F1
#
_cell.length_a   1.000
_cell.length_b   1.000
_cell.length_c   1.000
_cell.angle_alpha   90.00
_cell.angle_beta   90.00
_cell.angle_gamma   90.00
#
_symmetry.space_group_name_H-M   'P 1'
#
loop_
_entity.id
_entity.type
_entity.pdbx_description
1 polymer ?
#
loop_
_entity_poly.entity_id
_entity_poly.type
_entity_poly.pdbx_seq_one_letter_code
_entity_poly.pdbx_strand_id
1 'polypeptide(L)'
;MAPNDEAVREAAKAECLDAAFWGGVRGATYGLAASVPTVFALNHQFLTIRRLTVSAKTALIVSPFFLGFFLNSELELHRCVLKQRGIEH
;
A
#
# COMPACT_ATOMS: atom_id res chain seq x y z
N MET A 1 -26.88 6.27 23.49
CA MET A 1 -25.46 6.31 23.07
C MET A 1 -24.90 7.62 23.58
N ALA A 2 -23.91 7.61 24.47
CA ALA A 2 -23.37 8.86 24.97
C ALA A 2 -22.53 9.51 23.85
N PRO A 3 -22.54 10.84 23.67
CA PRO A 3 -21.71 11.52 22.67
C PRO A 3 -20.20 11.25 22.87
N ASN A 4 -19.82 10.79 24.06
CA ASN A 4 -18.45 10.39 24.39
C ASN A 4 -18.03 9.08 23.70
N ASP A 5 -18.96 8.14 23.49
CA ASP A 5 -18.65 6.84 22.88
C ASP A 5 -18.33 6.97 21.38
N GLU A 6 -18.98 7.92 20.70
CA GLU A 6 -18.72 8.22 19.29
C GLU A 6 -17.36 8.89 19.09
N ALA A 7 -17.01 9.86 19.94
CA ALA A 7 -15.71 10.53 19.90
C ALA A 7 -14.54 9.56 20.15
N VAL A 8 -14.70 8.65 21.11
CA VAL A 8 -13.70 7.60 21.38
C VAL A 8 -13.58 6.63 20.20
N ARG A 9 -14.70 6.26 19.57
CA ARG A 9 -14.70 5.38 18.38
C ARG A 9 -14.08 6.06 17.17
N GLU A 10 -14.30 7.36 16.98
CA GLU A 10 -13.70 8.13 15.90
C GLU A 10 -12.19 8.31 16.09
N ALA A 11 -11.73 8.60 17.31
CA ALA A 11 -10.31 8.67 17.63
C ALA A 11 -9.61 7.32 17.37
N ALA A 12 -10.22 6.22 17.83
CA ALA A 12 -9.70 4.88 17.60
C ALA A 12 -9.66 4.50 16.10
N LYS A 13 -10.63 4.98 15.30
CA LYS A 13 -10.63 4.81 13.84
C LYS A 13 -9.54 5.63 13.17
N ALA A 14 -9.31 6.86 13.63
CA ALA A 14 -8.25 7.73 13.10
C ALA A 14 -6.86 7.12 13.32
N GLU A 15 -6.59 6.56 14.51
CA GLU A 15 -5.34 5.84 14.80
C GLU A 15 -5.12 4.64 13.86
N CYS A 16 -6.18 3.86 13.59
CA CYS A 16 -6.08 2.75 12.63
C CYS A 16 -5.83 3.22 11.20
N LEU A 17 -6.39 4.37 10.79
CA LEU A 17 -6.16 4.94 9.47
C LEU A 17 -4.73 5.46 9.32
N ASP A 18 -4.15 6.05 10.36
CA ASP A 18 -2.74 6.47 10.35
C ASP A 18 -1.80 5.26 10.27
N ALA A 19 -2.08 4.20 11.03
CA ALA A 19 -1.34 2.96 10.95
C ALA A 19 -1.44 2.32 9.55
N ALA A 20 -2.64 2.32 8.96
CA ALA A 20 -2.87 1.86 7.59
C ALA A 20 -2.11 2.71 6.58
N PHE A 21 -2.10 4.03 6.72
CA PHE A 21 -1.37 4.92 5.82
C PHE A 21 0.13 4.65 5.85
N TRP A 22 0.73 4.52 7.05
CA TRP A 22 2.14 4.17 7.20
C TRP A 22 2.45 2.76 6.69
N GLY A 23 1.54 1.82 6.92
CA GLY A 23 1.56 0.51 6.28
C GLY A 23 1.63 0.64 4.76
N GLY A 24 0.73 1.41 4.17
CA GLY A 24 0.71 1.70 2.74
C GLY A 24 2.02 2.28 2.24
N VAL A 25 2.53 3.34 2.87
CA VAL A 25 3.82 3.96 2.49
C VAL A 25 4.93 2.92 2.47
N ARG A 26 5.00 2.04 3.47
CA ARG A 26 5.99 0.96 3.53
C ARG A 26 5.79 -0.07 2.41
N GLY A 27 4.56 -0.46 2.11
CA GLY A 27 4.26 -1.36 0.99
C GLY A 27 4.63 -0.74 -0.36
N ALA A 28 4.40 0.56 -0.50
CA ALA A 28 4.70 1.33 -1.70
C ALA A 28 6.22 1.46 -1.94
N THR A 29 7.00 1.69 -0.87
CA THR A 29 8.48 1.74 -0.99
C THR A 29 9.06 0.40 -1.39
N TYR A 30 8.54 -0.72 -0.86
CA TYR A 30 8.92 -2.05 -1.33
C TYR A 30 8.51 -2.27 -2.79
N GLY A 31 7.31 -1.84 -3.18
CA GLY A 31 6.83 -1.91 -4.56
C GLY A 31 7.73 -1.15 -5.54
N LEU A 32 8.20 0.05 -5.17
CA LEU A 32 9.17 0.81 -5.98
C LEU A 32 10.55 0.17 -6.00
N ALA A 33 11.06 -0.24 -4.83
CA ALA A 33 12.38 -0.86 -4.71
C ALA A 33 12.50 -2.13 -5.55
N ALA A 34 11.41 -2.91 -5.69
CA ALA A 34 11.39 -4.08 -6.55
C ALA A 34 11.13 -3.73 -8.03
N SER A 35 10.18 -2.84 -8.32
CA SER A 35 9.73 -2.58 -9.70
C SER A 35 10.74 -1.80 -10.53
N VAL A 36 11.42 -0.80 -9.96
CA VAL A 36 12.41 0.01 -10.69
C VAL A 36 13.56 -0.82 -11.26
N PRO A 37 14.30 -1.63 -10.46
CA PRO A 37 15.37 -2.47 -11.00
C PRO A 37 14.83 -3.56 -11.93
N THR A 38 13.63 -4.09 -11.66
CA THR A 38 13.00 -5.11 -12.53
C THR A 38 12.70 -4.53 -13.92
N VAL A 39 12.06 -3.37 -14.00
CA VAL A 39 11.75 -2.70 -15.28
C VAL A 39 13.03 -2.28 -16.00
N PHE A 40 14.06 -1.84 -15.26
CA PHE A 40 15.37 -1.54 -15.84
C PHE A 40 16.03 -2.77 -16.46
N ALA A 41 16.09 -3.89 -15.72
CA ALA A 41 16.65 -5.15 -16.19
C ALA A 41 15.91 -5.69 -17.43
N LEU A 42 14.57 -5.66 -17.39
CA LEU A 42 13.73 -6.08 -18.51
C LEU A 42 13.91 -5.20 -19.75
N ASN A 43 14.08 -3.90 -19.56
CA ASN A 43 14.36 -2.96 -20.65
C ASN A 43 15.72 -3.21 -21.32
N HIS A 44 16.71 -3.69 -20.54
CA HIS A 44 18.03 -4.04 -21.07
C HIS A 44 18.04 -5.39 -21.79
N GLN A 45 17.31 -6.39 -21.28
CA GLN A 45 17.31 -7.75 -21.83
C GLN A 45 16.35 -7.95 -23.02
N PHE A 46 15.19 -7.28 -23.04
CA PHE A 46 14.14 -7.56 -24.04
C PHE A 46 13.91 -6.40 -25.02
N LEU A 47 14.07 -6.68 -26.31
CA LEU A 47 13.82 -5.71 -27.40
C LEU A 47 12.36 -5.20 -27.42
N THR A 48 11.41 -6.05 -27.06
CA THR A 48 9.97 -5.71 -27.00
C THR A 48 9.70 -4.61 -25.97
N ILE A 49 10.29 -4.73 -24.77
CA ILE A 49 10.15 -3.73 -23.71
C ILE A 49 10.92 -2.46 -24.06
N ARG A 50 12.05 -2.58 -24.74
CA ARG A 50 12.83 -1.42 -25.21
C ARG A 50 12.02 -0.52 -26.16
N ARG A 51 11.16 -1.13 -27.01
CA ARG A 51 10.24 -0.44 -27.93
C ARG A 51 8.98 0.14 -27.27
N LEU A 52 8.68 -0.17 -26.01
CA LEU A 52 7.57 0.44 -25.29
C LEU A 52 7.79 1.95 -25.11
N THR A 53 6.69 2.70 -25.14
CA THR A 53 6.72 4.14 -24.85
C THR A 53 7.12 4.39 -23.40
N VAL A 54 7.65 5.58 -23.12
CA VAL A 54 8.00 6.01 -21.76
C VAL A 54 6.77 5.94 -20.83
N SER A 55 5.58 6.22 -21.35
CA SER A 55 4.31 6.08 -20.62
C SER A 55 4.00 4.63 -20.22
N ALA A 56 4.27 3.65 -21.09
CA ALA A 56 4.03 2.25 -20.76
C ALA A 56 5.04 1.76 -19.70
N LYS A 57 6.31 2.19 -19.78
CA LYS A 57 7.33 1.83 -18.79
C LYS A 57 7.05 2.43 -17.41
N THR A 58 6.56 3.67 -17.38
CA THR A 58 6.14 4.31 -16.12
C THR A 58 4.92 3.59 -15.51
N ALA A 59 3.95 3.17 -16.31
CA ALA A 59 2.82 2.37 -15.81
C ALA A 59 3.29 1.04 -15.17
N LEU A 60 4.33 0.40 -15.69
CA LEU A 60 4.90 -0.82 -15.11
C LEU A 60 5.57 -0.60 -13.74
N ILE A 61 6.04 0.62 -13.46
CA ILE A 61 6.64 0.98 -12.15
C ILE A 61 5.55 1.46 -11.19
N VAL A 62 4.62 2.27 -11.69
CA VAL A 62 3.59 2.92 -10.87
C VAL A 62 2.51 1.94 -10.42
N SER A 63 2.16 0.95 -11.24
CA SER A 63 1.18 -0.09 -10.87
C SER A 63 1.57 -0.87 -9.61
N PRO A 64 2.78 -1.47 -9.51
CA PRO A 64 3.21 -2.17 -8.30
C PRO A 64 3.43 -1.24 -7.09
N PHE A 65 3.73 0.04 -7.30
CA PHE A 65 3.73 1.04 -6.23
C PHE A 65 2.35 1.17 -5.58
N PHE A 66 1.31 1.44 -6.37
CA PHE A 66 -0.06 1.57 -5.85
C PHE A 66 -0.57 0.26 -5.28
N LEU A 67 -0.30 -0.87 -5.96
CA LEU A 67 -0.70 -2.18 -5.46
C LEU A 67 -0.08 -2.47 -4.07
N GLY A 68 1.21 -2.22 -3.90
CA GLY A 68 1.89 -2.36 -2.61
C GLY A 68 1.32 -1.43 -1.54
N PHE A 69 1.00 -0.19 -1.91
CA PHE A 69 0.34 0.77 -1.02
C PHE A 69 -1.01 0.26 -0.53
N PHE A 70 -1.91 -0.11 -1.44
CA PHE A 70 -3.27 -0.55 -1.06
C PHE A 70 -3.25 -1.86 -0.29
N LEU A 71 -2.49 -2.87 -0.73
CA LEU A 71 -2.44 -4.16 -0.03
C LEU A 71 -1.93 -4.02 1.41
N ASN A 72 -0.87 -3.24 1.63
CA ASN A 72 -0.30 -3.11 2.96
C ASN A 72 -1.12 -2.17 3.86
N SER A 73 -1.82 -1.19 3.28
CA SER A 73 -2.78 -0.35 4.01
C SER A 73 -3.96 -1.17 4.50
N GLU A 74 -4.55 -1.99 3.63
CA GLU A 74 -5.69 -2.85 3.96
C GLU A 74 -5.32 -3.89 5.02
N LEU A 75 -4.14 -4.49 4.93
CA LEU A 75 -3.65 -5.46 5.93
C LEU A 75 -3.50 -4.85 7.33
N GLU A 76 -2.89 -3.66 7.43
CA GLU A 76 -2.72 -2.97 8.72
C GLU A 76 -4.07 -2.44 9.26
N LEU A 77 -4.95 -1.95 8.37
CA LEU A 77 -6.30 -1.54 8.75
C LEU A 77 -7.09 -2.73 9.30
N HIS A 78 -7.08 -3.87 8.61
CA HIS A 78 -7.75 -5.09 9.05
C HIS A 78 -7.20 -5.59 10.40
N ARG A 79 -5.88 -5.58 10.60
CA ARG A 79 -5.28 -5.92 11.91
C ARG A 79 -5.77 -5.00 13.02
N CYS A 80 -5.75 -3.69 12.78
CA CYS A 80 -6.16 -2.72 13.78
C CYS A 80 -7.65 -2.85 14.14
N VAL A 81 -8.51 -3.08 13.13
CA VAL A 81 -9.94 -3.34 13.34
C VAL A 81 -10.19 -4.65 14.10
N LEU A 82 -9.45 -5.72 13.79
CA LEU A 82 -9.57 -7.00 14.52
C LEU A 82 -9.15 -6.86 15.98
N LYS A 83 -8.06 -6.12 16.25
CA LYS A 83 -7.59 -5.79 17.59
C LYS A 83 -8.63 -5.02 18.39
N GLN A 84 -9.28 -4.02 17.78
CA GLN A 84 -10.36 -3.27 18.42
C GLN A 84 -11.61 -4.10 18.70
N ARG A 85 -11.86 -5.14 17.90
CA ARG A 85 -12.98 -6.07 18.11
C ARG A 85 -12.69 -7.15 19.16
N GLY A 86 -11.47 -7.22 19.71
CA GLY A 86 -11.08 -8.23 20.70
C GLY A 86 -11.03 -9.65 20.15
N ILE A 87 -10.83 -9.80 18.84
CA ILE A 87 -10.73 -11.09 18.15
C ILE A 87 -9.23 -11.43 17.92
N GLU A 88 -8.39 -11.20 18.92
CA GLU A 88 -7.03 -11.74 18.94
C GLU A 88 -7.08 -13.15 19.54
N HIS A 89 -6.67 -14.15 18.75
CA HIS A 89 -6.25 -15.47 19.25
C HIS A 89 -4.74 -15.48 19.42
#